data_AF-A0AAI9FV84-F1
#
_entry.id   AF-A0AAI9FV84-F1
#
_cell.length_a   1.000
_cell.length_b   1.000
_cell.length_c   1.000
_cell.angle_alpha   90.00
_cell.angle_beta   90.00
_cell.angle_gamma   90.00
#
_symmetry.space_group_name_H-M   'P 1'
#
loop_
_entity.id
_entity.type
_entity.pdbx_description
1 polymer ?
#
loop_
_entity_poly.entity_id
_entity_poly.type
_entity_poly.pdbx_seq_one_letter_code
_entity_poly.pdbx_strand_id
1 'polypeptide(L)'
;MYSSHGFRTAPIPSGWVQTGERWALWYNGRETANITLDGGPGVRLWMEGQKMWHTKEARAANVRQAKRYAERWCAARLYPDLPLREAVARLTDSTPIQPPPPLPGLPPTREQQQQARRLAEAGAKEIERIKEALEPRRPPKETKPRPKDARKAWLRAGLQQLRRGV
;
A
#
# COMPACT_ATOMS: atom_id res chain seq x y z
N MET A 1 -11.34 1.86 -17.75
CA MET A 1 -11.78 0.95 -16.67
C MET A 1 -10.67 0.90 -15.64
N TYR A 2 -10.92 1.41 -14.44
CA TYR A 2 -9.92 1.52 -13.38
C TYR A 2 -9.66 0.14 -12.77
N SER A 3 -8.44 -0.38 -12.92
CA SER A 3 -8.00 -1.61 -12.27
C SER A 3 -7.41 -1.27 -10.90
N SER A 4 -8.24 -1.39 -9.87
CA SER A 4 -7.90 -1.18 -8.46
C SER A 4 -6.84 -2.21 -7.99
N HIS A 5 -5.55 -1.89 -8.08
CA HIS A 5 -4.47 -2.65 -7.42
C HIS A 5 -4.29 -2.21 -5.96
N GLY A 6 -5.37 -2.25 -5.20
CA GLY A 6 -5.31 -2.12 -3.75
C GLY A 6 -5.40 -3.50 -3.11
N PHE A 7 -4.70 -3.68 -1.99
CA PHE A 7 -4.91 -4.73 -0.98
C PHE A 7 -4.13 -6.05 -1.15
N ARG A 8 -2.83 -6.01 -0.80
CA ARG A 8 -2.28 -6.71 0.38
C ARG A 8 -0.77 -6.44 0.50
N THR A 9 -0.41 -5.44 1.31
CA THR A 9 0.98 -5.16 1.74
C THR A 9 1.36 -5.97 3.00
N ALA A 10 0.42 -6.74 3.55
CA ALA A 10 0.70 -7.60 4.70
C ALA A 10 1.37 -8.90 4.22
N PRO A 11 2.45 -9.37 4.88
CA PRO A 11 3.06 -10.66 4.57
C PRO A 11 1.99 -11.76 4.63
N ILE A 12 2.07 -12.70 3.69
CA ILE A 12 1.16 -13.86 3.67
C ILE A 12 1.34 -14.57 5.02
N PRO A 13 0.28 -14.70 5.84
CA PRO A 13 0.40 -15.37 7.12
C PRO A 13 0.82 -16.83 6.89
N SER A 14 1.81 -17.28 7.64
CA SER A 14 2.28 -18.67 7.67
C SER A 14 2.35 -19.18 9.11
N GLY A 15 1.93 -20.45 9.30
CA GLY A 15 1.87 -21.05 10.63
C GLY A 15 0.62 -20.64 11.41
N TRP A 16 0.68 -20.79 12.74
CA TRP A 16 -0.45 -20.50 13.61
C TRP A 16 -0.63 -18.99 13.84
N VAL A 17 -1.81 -18.48 13.50
CA VAL A 17 -2.25 -17.11 13.81
C VAL A 17 -3.40 -17.20 14.80
N GLN A 18 -3.35 -16.39 15.85
CA GLN A 18 -4.45 -16.26 16.81
C GLN A 18 -5.27 -15.00 16.50
N THR A 19 -6.57 -15.18 16.35
CA THR A 19 -7.55 -14.11 16.16
C THR A 19 -8.63 -14.24 17.22
N GLY A 20 -8.52 -13.48 18.31
CA GLY A 20 -9.39 -13.61 19.47
C GLY A 20 -9.30 -15.01 20.10
N GLU A 21 -10.43 -15.70 20.14
CA GLU A 21 -10.59 -17.06 20.69
C GLU A 21 -10.39 -18.18 19.65
N ARG A 22 -10.01 -17.83 18.42
CA ARG A 22 -9.76 -18.77 17.33
C ARG A 22 -8.27 -18.82 17.00
N TRP A 23 -7.76 -20.03 16.79
CA TRP A 23 -6.43 -20.24 16.21
C TRP A 23 -6.58 -20.80 14.80
N ALA A 24 -5.93 -20.17 13.83
CA ALA A 24 -5.94 -20.59 12.43
C ALA A 24 -4.54 -20.97 11.98
N LEU A 25 -4.38 -22.13 11.35
CA LEU A 25 -3.15 -22.57 10.70
C LEU A 25 -3.18 -22.14 9.24
N TRP A 26 -2.26 -21.25 8.87
CA TRP A 26 -2.15 -20.72 7.52
C TRP A 26 -1.04 -21.41 6.74
N TYR A 27 -1.37 -21.81 5.52
CA TYR A 27 -0.47 -22.40 4.55
C TYR A 27 -0.71 -21.78 3.18
N ASN A 28 0.35 -21.23 2.57
CA ASN A 28 0.30 -20.60 1.25
C ASN A 28 -0.87 -19.61 1.07
N GLY A 29 -1.14 -18.80 2.11
CA GLY A 29 -2.22 -17.80 2.11
C GLY A 29 -3.63 -18.35 2.25
N ARG A 30 -3.79 -19.64 2.58
CA ARG A 30 -5.06 -20.28 2.89
C ARG A 30 -5.08 -20.79 4.31
N GLU A 31 -6.25 -20.70 4.95
CA GLU A 31 -6.48 -21.37 6.22
C GLU A 31 -6.67 -22.87 5.96
N THR A 32 -5.81 -23.70 6.56
CA THR A 32 -5.85 -25.17 6.41
C THR A 32 -6.29 -25.89 7.68
N ALA A 33 -6.32 -25.19 8.82
CA ALA A 33 -6.99 -25.67 10.01
C ALA A 33 -7.45 -24.49 10.88
N ASN A 34 -8.52 -24.68 11.64
CA ASN A 34 -8.87 -23.79 12.74
C ASN A 34 -9.27 -24.55 14.00
N ILE A 35 -8.96 -23.92 15.13
CA ILE A 35 -9.37 -24.34 16.46
C ILE A 35 -10.29 -23.26 16.99
N THR A 36 -11.48 -23.67 17.41
CA THR A 36 -12.50 -22.78 17.98
C THR A 36 -12.90 -23.29 19.37
N LEU A 37 -13.03 -22.37 20.33
CA LEU A 37 -13.64 -22.66 21.62
C LEU A 37 -15.15 -22.78 21.42
N ASP A 38 -15.72 -23.92 21.79
CA ASP A 38 -17.13 -24.29 21.50
C ASP A 38 -17.98 -24.32 22.79
N GLY A 39 -17.53 -23.63 23.84
CA GLY A 39 -18.18 -23.57 25.16
C GLY A 39 -18.25 -24.88 25.95
N GLY A 40 -17.98 -26.03 25.33
CA GLY A 40 -17.97 -27.34 25.96
C GLY A 40 -16.60 -27.74 26.55
N PRO A 41 -16.51 -28.93 27.18
CA PRO A 41 -15.24 -29.47 27.66
C PRO A 41 -14.32 -29.81 26.47
N GLY A 42 -13.40 -28.91 26.17
CA GLY A 42 -12.39 -29.05 25.13
C GLY A 42 -12.53 -28.04 23.99
N VAL A 43 -11.91 -28.35 22.86
CA VAL A 43 -11.85 -27.48 21.68
C VAL A 43 -12.28 -28.23 20.43
N ARG A 44 -12.95 -27.52 19.53
CA ARG A 44 -13.32 -28.02 18.21
C ARG A 44 -12.20 -27.67 17.22
N LEU A 45 -11.88 -28.62 16.37
CA LEU A 45 -10.84 -28.49 15.36
C LEU A 45 -11.44 -28.84 13.99
N TRP A 46 -11.26 -27.95 13.03
CA TRP A 46 -11.53 -28.20 11.62
C TRP A 46 -10.21 -28.18 10.84
N MET A 47 -10.06 -29.06 9.87
CA MET A 47 -8.85 -29.17 9.04
C MET A 47 -9.21 -29.48 7.58
N GLU A 48 -8.40 -28.95 6.67
CA GLU A 48 -8.48 -29.16 5.22
C GLU A 48 -7.11 -29.54 4.64
N GLY A 49 -7.09 -30.53 3.76
CA GLY A 49 -5.91 -30.98 3.02
C GLY A 49 -5.87 -30.45 1.59
N GLN A 50 -4.99 -30.99 0.75
CA GLN A 50 -4.82 -30.51 -0.64
C GLN A 50 -6.05 -30.73 -1.56
N LYS A 51 -6.95 -31.65 -1.21
CA LYS A 51 -8.09 -32.06 -2.05
C LYS A 51 -9.40 -31.65 -1.38
N MET A 52 -10.43 -31.33 -2.18
CA MET A 52 -11.72 -30.84 -1.67
C MET A 52 -12.44 -31.82 -0.70
N TRP A 53 -12.17 -33.12 -0.81
CA TRP A 53 -12.73 -34.15 0.10
C TRP A 53 -11.83 -34.48 1.29
N HIS A 54 -10.64 -33.86 1.37
CA HIS A 54 -9.79 -33.94 2.56
C HIS A 54 -10.23 -32.86 3.55
N THR A 55 -11.46 -32.94 4.03
CA THR A 55 -11.96 -32.12 5.14
C THR A 55 -12.21 -33.01 6.34
N LYS A 56 -11.88 -32.53 7.53
CA LYS A 56 -12.09 -33.27 8.78
C LYS A 56 -12.39 -32.33 9.94
N GLU A 57 -13.42 -32.69 10.70
CA GLU A 57 -13.72 -32.10 12.00
C GLU A 57 -13.34 -33.09 13.11
N ALA A 58 -12.81 -32.56 14.21
CA ALA A 58 -12.39 -33.34 15.38
C ALA A 58 -12.55 -32.51 16.66
N ARG A 59 -12.48 -33.18 17.81
CA ARG A 59 -12.38 -32.52 19.12
C ARG A 59 -11.10 -32.92 19.83
N ALA A 60 -10.56 -32.01 20.63
CA ALA A 60 -9.41 -32.26 21.50
C ALA A 60 -9.67 -31.70 22.88
N ALA A 61 -8.98 -32.23 23.90
CA ALA A 61 -9.16 -31.78 25.28
C ALA A 61 -8.61 -30.37 25.52
N ASN A 62 -7.60 -29.95 24.74
CA ASN A 62 -7.00 -28.62 24.85
C ASN A 62 -6.42 -28.14 23.52
N VAL A 63 -6.15 -26.83 23.44
CA VAL A 63 -5.59 -26.17 22.24
C VAL A 63 -4.24 -26.76 21.84
N ARG A 64 -3.37 -27.12 22.79
CA ARG A 64 -2.03 -27.67 22.49
C ARG A 64 -2.13 -29.02 21.77
N GLN A 65 -3.05 -29.88 22.21
CA GLN A 65 -3.33 -31.16 21.57
C GLN A 65 -3.95 -30.94 20.19
N ALA A 66 -4.91 -30.02 20.07
CA ALA A 66 -5.54 -29.68 18.79
C ALA A 66 -4.52 -29.19 17.76
N LYS A 67 -3.60 -28.29 18.17
CA LYS A 67 -2.53 -27.78 17.29
C LYS A 67 -1.65 -28.91 16.77
N ARG A 68 -1.14 -29.77 17.66
CA ARG A 68 -0.30 -30.92 17.28
C ARG A 68 -1.01 -31.90 16.35
N TYR A 69 -2.31 -32.14 16.59
CA TYR A 69 -3.10 -33.02 15.74
C TYR A 69 -3.29 -32.42 14.35
N ALA A 70 -3.68 -31.14 14.28
CA ALA A 70 -3.85 -30.39 13.04
C ALA A 70 -2.55 -30.35 12.23
N GLU A 71 -1.43 -29.97 12.86
CA GLU A 71 -0.12 -29.92 12.21
C GLU A 71 0.22 -31.26 11.53
N ARG A 72 0.11 -32.38 12.26
CA ARG A 72 0.43 -33.70 11.71
C ARG A 72 -0.54 -34.12 10.61
N TRP A 73 -1.83 -33.86 10.81
CA TRP A 73 -2.86 -34.26 9.86
C TRP A 73 -2.77 -33.47 8.55
N CYS A 74 -2.57 -32.15 8.64
CA CYS A 74 -2.37 -31.26 7.49
C CYS A 74 -1.03 -31.55 6.81
N ALA A 75 0.07 -31.69 7.55
CA ALA A 75 1.39 -31.99 7.00
C ALA A 75 1.39 -33.25 6.14
N ALA A 76 0.79 -34.35 6.63
CA ALA A 76 0.69 -35.60 5.88
C ALA A 76 -0.11 -35.50 4.57
N ARG A 77 -0.94 -34.46 4.41
CA ARG A 77 -1.83 -34.28 3.25
C ARG A 77 -1.40 -33.15 2.31
N LEU A 78 -0.68 -32.17 2.84
CA LEU A 78 -0.13 -31.04 2.08
C LEU A 78 1.25 -31.35 1.50
N TYR A 79 2.01 -32.23 2.16
CA TYR A 79 3.33 -32.67 1.74
C TYR A 79 3.42 -34.21 1.74
N PRO A 80 2.74 -34.90 0.81
CA PRO A 80 2.74 -36.36 0.77
C PRO A 80 4.12 -36.96 0.48
N ASP A 81 5.00 -36.21 -0.18
CA ASP A 81 6.33 -36.68 -0.61
C ASP A 81 7.43 -36.45 0.46
N LEU A 82 7.11 -35.76 1.56
CA LEU A 82 8.07 -35.46 2.62
C LEU A 82 7.83 -36.33 3.86
N PRO A 83 8.89 -36.70 4.60
CA PRO A 83 8.71 -37.37 5.88
C PRO A 83 7.95 -36.45 6.85
N LEU A 84 7.03 -37.02 7.64
CA LEU A 84 6.09 -36.25 8.46
C LEU A 84 6.77 -35.20 9.36
N ARG A 85 7.95 -35.51 9.91
CA ARG A 85 8.72 -34.56 10.73
C ARG A 85 9.12 -33.31 9.94
N GLU A 86 9.62 -33.50 8.72
CA GLU A 86 10.02 -32.39 7.85
C GLU A 86 8.79 -31.63 7.32
N ALA A 87 7.74 -32.36 6.95
CA ALA A 87 6.48 -31.76 6.53
C ALA A 87 5.88 -30.85 7.62
N VAL A 88 5.86 -31.30 8.88
CA VAL A 88 5.44 -30.47 10.01
C VAL A 88 6.37 -29.27 10.17
N ALA A 89 7.69 -29.49 10.13
CA ALA A 89 8.66 -28.40 10.27
C ALA A 89 8.41 -27.31 9.23
N ARG A 90 8.26 -27.68 7.94
CA ARG A 90 7.96 -26.73 6.87
C ARG A 90 6.59 -26.06 7.01
N LEU A 91 5.56 -26.79 7.46
CA LEU A 91 4.21 -26.25 7.66
C LEU A 91 4.16 -25.22 8.81
N THR A 92 4.93 -25.45 9.87
CA THR A 92 5.01 -24.55 11.03
C THR A 92 6.12 -23.51 10.93
N ASP A 93 6.98 -23.60 9.92
CA ASP A 93 8.04 -22.64 9.68
C ASP A 93 7.40 -21.30 9.28
N SER A 94 7.35 -20.38 10.24
CA SER A 94 6.84 -19.02 10.02
C SER A 94 7.86 -18.13 9.33
N THR A 95 9.00 -18.66 8.87
CA THR A 95 9.93 -17.91 8.02
C THR A 95 9.15 -17.43 6.79
N PRO A 96 8.99 -16.11 6.60
CA PRO A 96 8.34 -15.60 5.41
C PRO A 96 9.08 -16.15 4.21
N ILE A 97 8.36 -16.81 3.28
CA ILE A 97 8.93 -17.22 2.01
C ILE A 97 9.43 -15.93 1.37
N GLN A 98 10.74 -15.68 1.44
CA GLN A 98 11.30 -14.52 0.76
C GLN A 98 11.04 -14.75 -0.72
N PRO A 99 10.37 -13.81 -1.41
CA PRO A 99 10.32 -13.90 -2.85
C PRO A 99 11.76 -13.96 -3.35
N PRO A 100 12.07 -14.79 -4.37
CA PRO A 100 13.39 -14.81 -4.94
C PRO A 100 13.78 -13.35 -5.28
N PRO A 101 15.03 -12.94 -5.00
CA PRO A 101 15.47 -11.58 -5.31
C PRO A 101 15.12 -11.27 -6.76
N PRO A 102 14.59 -10.07 -7.05
CA PRO A 102 14.23 -9.71 -8.42
C PRO A 102 15.45 -9.97 -9.30
N LEU A 103 15.25 -10.76 -10.37
CA LEU A 103 16.31 -11.04 -11.33
C LEU A 103 16.96 -9.71 -11.74
N PRO A 104 18.30 -9.63 -11.85
CA PRO A 104 18.96 -8.43 -12.36
C PRO A 104 18.26 -8.02 -13.65
N GLY A 105 17.68 -6.83 -13.68
CA GLY A 105 16.94 -6.35 -14.84
C GLY A 105 17.84 -6.42 -16.06
N LEU A 106 17.33 -6.98 -17.16
CA LEU A 106 18.03 -6.96 -18.44
C LEU A 106 18.43 -5.51 -18.76
N PRO A 107 19.66 -5.26 -19.24
CA PRO A 107 20.05 -3.92 -19.64
C PRO A 107 19.03 -3.40 -20.67
N PRO A 108 18.57 -2.15 -20.53
CA PRO A 108 17.50 -1.62 -21.36
C PRO A 108 17.90 -1.70 -22.83
N THR A 109 17.01 -2.25 -23.65
CA THR A 109 17.25 -2.40 -25.09
C THR A 109 17.40 -1.03 -25.75
N ARG A 110 18.09 -0.97 -26.90
CA ARG A 110 18.30 0.30 -27.64
C ARG A 110 16.99 1.03 -27.92
N GLU A 111 15.92 0.28 -28.18
CA GLU A 111 14.56 0.80 -28.40
C GLU A 111 13.97 1.44 -27.14
N GLN A 112 14.13 0.81 -25.96
CA GLN A 112 13.71 1.39 -24.68
C GLN A 112 14.49 2.66 -24.36
N GLN A 113 15.78 2.71 -24.69
CA GLN A 113 16.59 3.92 -24.53
C GLN A 113 16.15 5.04 -25.47
N GLN A 114 15.83 4.72 -26.73
CA GLN A 114 15.27 5.69 -27.68
C GLN A 114 13.87 6.16 -27.28
N GLN A 115 13.05 5.30 -26.69
CA GLN A 115 11.74 5.68 -26.17
C GLN A 115 11.87 6.59 -24.95
N ALA A 116 12.79 6.28 -24.02
CA ALA A 116 13.09 7.14 -22.88
C ALA A 116 13.62 8.52 -23.31
N ARG A 117 14.48 8.57 -24.34
CA ARG A 117 14.95 9.83 -24.93
C ARG A 117 13.81 10.63 -25.54
N ARG A 118 12.96 10.00 -26.36
CA ARG A 118 11.77 10.66 -26.94
C ARG A 118 10.81 11.19 -25.87
N LEU A 119 10.61 10.44 -24.79
CA LEU A 119 9.78 10.88 -23.66
C LEU A 119 10.41 12.06 -22.90
N ALA A 120 11.74 12.06 -22.70
CA ALA A 120 12.45 13.16 -22.06
C ALA A 120 12.43 14.45 -22.92
N GLU A 121 12.60 14.31 -24.24
CA GLU A 121 12.51 15.42 -25.20
C GLU A 121 11.09 16.01 -25.27
N ALA A 122 10.07 15.16 -25.27
CA ALA A 122 8.67 15.61 -25.20
C ALA A 122 8.35 16.30 -23.86
N GLY A 123 8.85 15.74 -22.74
CA GLY A 123 8.68 16.31 -21.41
C GLY A 123 9.37 17.67 -21.22
N ALA A 124 10.55 17.86 -21.81
CA ALA A 124 11.27 19.14 -21.74
C ALA A 124 10.49 20.29 -22.38
N LYS A 125 9.85 20.03 -23.53
CA LYS A 125 9.03 21.02 -24.25
C LYS A 125 7.75 21.41 -23.49
N GLU A 126 7.17 20.46 -22.77
CA GLU A 126 5.98 20.70 -21.95
C GLU A 126 6.34 21.48 -20.67
N ILE A 127 7.48 21.16 -20.02
CA ILE A 127 7.98 21.89 -18.85
C ILE A 127 8.30 23.34 -19.19
N GLU A 128 8.87 23.61 -20.37
CA GLU A 128 9.18 24.97 -20.82
C GLU A 128 7.90 25.80 -21.02
N ARG A 129 6.85 25.22 -21.64
CA ARG A 129 5.53 25.86 -21.76
C ARG A 129 4.86 26.12 -20.42
N ILE A 130 4.93 25.16 -19.50
CA ILE A 130 4.37 25.31 -18.15
C ILE A 130 5.10 26.43 -17.40
N LYS A 131 6.43 26.52 -17.55
CA LYS A 131 7.24 27.58 -16.95
C LYS A 131 6.95 28.95 -17.55
N GLU A 132 6.75 29.04 -18.86
CA GLU A 132 6.35 30.28 -19.56
C GLU A 132 4.94 30.73 -19.14
N ALA A 133 3.99 29.80 -18.99
CA ALA A 133 2.65 30.10 -18.51
C ALA A 133 2.59 30.48 -17.02
N LEU A 134 3.58 30.03 -16.24
CA LEU A 134 3.74 30.36 -14.81
C LEU A 134 4.66 31.57 -14.56
N GLU A 135 5.23 32.21 -15.60
CA GLU A 135 5.92 33.48 -15.40
C GLU A 135 4.93 34.51 -14.82
N PRO A 136 5.24 35.14 -13.67
CA PRO A 136 4.32 36.07 -13.04
C PRO A 136 4.02 37.24 -13.97
N ARG A 137 2.74 37.40 -14.32
CA ARG A 137 2.20 38.55 -15.03
C ARG A 137 2.70 39.83 -14.35
N ARG A 138 3.66 40.52 -14.98
CA ARG A 138 4.19 41.81 -14.51
C ARG A 138 3.02 42.73 -14.17
N PRO A 139 2.93 43.30 -12.95
CA PRO A 139 1.89 44.28 -12.67
C PRO A 139 2.09 45.49 -13.59
N PRO A 140 1.01 46.06 -14.16
CA PRO A 140 1.12 47.24 -15.00
C PRO A 140 1.79 48.36 -14.21
N LYS A 141 2.79 49.01 -14.81
CA LYS A 141 3.48 50.17 -14.24
C LYS A 141 2.44 51.17 -13.75
N GLU A 142 2.35 51.36 -12.44
CA GLU A 142 1.64 52.49 -11.85
C GLU A 142 2.24 53.77 -12.43
N THR A 143 1.48 54.45 -13.29
CA THR A 143 1.78 55.81 -13.72
C THR A 143 1.63 56.72 -12.51
N LYS A 144 2.74 56.96 -11.80
CA LYS A 144 2.82 58.01 -10.78
C LYS A 144 2.34 59.33 -11.41
N PRO A 145 1.42 60.06 -10.76
CA PRO A 145 0.97 61.36 -11.27
C PRO A 145 2.15 62.33 -11.30
N ARG A 146 2.22 63.14 -12.35
CA ARG A 146 3.32 64.09 -12.57
C ARG A 146 3.37 65.09 -11.39
N PRO A 147 4.54 65.51 -10.90
CA PRO A 147 4.66 66.38 -9.72
C PRO A 147 3.85 67.68 -9.79
N LYS A 148 3.57 68.17 -11.01
CA LYS A 148 2.73 69.35 -11.25
C LYS A 148 1.28 69.14 -10.81
N ASP A 149 0.75 67.92 -10.91
CA ASP A 149 -0.64 67.61 -10.56
C ASP A 149 -0.83 67.51 -9.05
N ALA A 150 0.18 66.99 -8.32
CA ALA A 150 0.21 67.01 -6.87
C ALA A 150 0.21 68.44 -6.30
N ARG A 151 0.99 69.35 -6.91
CA ARG A 151 1.04 70.77 -6.52
C ARG A 151 -0.28 71.49 -6.79
N LYS A 152 -0.97 71.17 -7.90
CA LYS A 152 -2.30 71.71 -8.22
C LYS A 152 -3.36 71.22 -7.22
N ALA A 153 -3.30 69.96 -6.82
CA ALA A 153 -4.21 69.40 -5.83
C ALA A 153 -4.02 70.07 -4.45
N TRP A 154 -2.77 70.29 -4.03
CA TRP A 154 -2.44 71.01 -2.80
C TRP A 154 -2.93 72.46 -2.82
N LEU A 155 -2.71 73.18 -3.92
CA LEU A 155 -3.20 74.56 -4.07
C LEU A 155 -4.74 74.64 -4.03
N ARG A 156 -5.44 73.67 -4.65
CA ARG A 156 -6.90 73.61 -4.57
C ARG A 156 -7.39 73.32 -3.15
N ALA A 157 -6.74 72.41 -2.42
CA ALA A 157 -7.08 72.11 -1.03
C ALA A 157 -6.89 73.32 -0.10
N GLY A 158 -5.77 74.05 -0.25
CA GLY A 158 -5.52 75.29 0.51
C GLY A 158 -6.54 76.40 0.21
N LEU A 159 -6.93 76.56 -1.06
CA LEU A 159 -7.97 77.54 -1.44
C LEU A 159 -9.35 77.18 -0.85
N GLN A 160 -9.64 75.90 -0.70
CA GLN A 160 -10.90 75.41 -0.15
C GLN A 160 -10.98 75.58 1.38
N GLN A 161 -9.84 75.48 2.07
CA GLN A 161 -9.74 75.80 3.50
C GLN A 161 -9.95 77.30 3.75
N LEU A 162 -9.36 78.19 2.92
CA LEU A 162 -9.53 79.64 3.06
C LEU A 162 -10.97 80.12 2.75
N ARG A 163 -11.70 79.43 1.87
CA ARG A 163 -13.12 79.74 1.57
C ARG A 163 -14.10 79.28 2.66
N ARG A 164 -13.65 78.49 3.64
CA ARG A 164 -14.49 77.96 4.73
C ARG A 164 -14.22 78.64 6.08
N GLY A 165 -13.40 79.69 6.11
CA GLY A 165 -13.02 80.41 7.32
C GLY A 165 -13.07 81.93 7.17
N VAL A 166 -14.28 82.48 7.00
CA VAL A 166 -14.82 83.73 7.58
C VAL A 166 -16.32 83.54 7.71
#